data_AF-X1DAE0-F1
#
_entry.id   AF-X1DAE0-F1
#
_cell.length_a   1.000
_cell.length_b   1.000
_cell.length_c   1.000
_cell.angle_alpha   90.00
_cell.angle_beta   90.00
_cell.angle_gamma   90.00
#
_symmetry.space_group_name_H-M   'P 1'
#
loop_
_entity.id
_entity.type
_entity.pdbx_description
1 polymer ?
#
loop_
_entity_poly.entity_id
_entity_poly.type
_entity_poly.pdbx_seq_one_letter_code
_entity_poly.pdbx_strand_id
1 'polypeptide(L)'
;AVFASYLIRFRPLIDEHYLAYFLKSPSYWGSISEKSLGIAIPNVNASKLKQITIPIPPLPEQHHIVAKIEELFTKLDAGVKVLNKVKSQLKRYRQAVLKHAFEGKLTEEWREAHKGEIEPASVLLERIKKERKKKAGWEYKKLLPLDMSDLPELPKGWMWTILGEISESMKNGIYRPRKFYGDTGTACLRMYNIENGSIVWTDIKRMNLTSEEIEEYKLQPGDIIVNRVNSRELVGKAAVIPVGLETCVYESKNIRLRLYGEH
;
A
#
# COMPACT_ATOMS: atom_id res chain seq x y z
N ALA A 1 -39.40 -18.11 18.46
CA ALA A 1 -37.96 -18.39 18.47
C ALA A 1 -37.46 -18.33 19.91
N VAL A 2 -36.83 -19.40 20.39
CA VAL A 2 -36.13 -19.42 21.69
C VAL A 2 -34.78 -18.78 21.45
N PHE A 3 -34.52 -17.64 22.09
CA PHE A 3 -33.27 -16.90 21.93
C PHE A 3 -32.17 -17.51 22.79
N ALA A 4 -30.92 -17.51 22.30
CA ALA A 4 -29.74 -17.89 23.09
C ALA A 4 -29.67 -17.06 24.39
N SER A 5 -29.06 -17.61 25.45
CA SER A 5 -29.05 -17.13 26.85
C SER A 5 -28.47 -15.72 27.10
N TYR A 6 -28.16 -14.95 26.04
CA TYR A 6 -27.51 -13.64 26.08
C TYR A 6 -28.34 -12.52 25.42
N LEU A 7 -29.54 -12.78 24.92
CA LEU A 7 -30.40 -11.77 24.31
C LEU A 7 -31.46 -11.27 25.29
N ILE A 8 -31.53 -9.95 25.46
CA ILE A 8 -32.51 -9.28 26.31
C ILE A 8 -33.52 -8.56 25.40
N ARG A 9 -34.80 -8.91 25.54
CA ARG A 9 -35.91 -8.28 24.79
C ARG A 9 -36.70 -7.37 25.72
N PHE A 10 -37.02 -6.17 25.24
CA PHE A 10 -38.02 -5.28 25.83
C PHE A 10 -38.98 -4.80 24.74
N ARG A 11 -40.20 -4.43 25.12
CA ARG A 11 -41.18 -3.75 24.25
C ARG A 11 -41.45 -2.38 24.84
N PRO A 12 -40.90 -1.30 24.26
CA PRO A 12 -41.08 0.03 24.81
C PRO A 12 -42.51 0.54 24.54
N LEU A 13 -42.98 1.44 25.41
CA LEU A 13 -44.13 2.32 25.14
C LEU A 13 -43.70 3.65 24.49
N ILE A 14 -42.42 3.74 24.14
CA ILE A 14 -41.76 4.84 23.45
C ILE A 14 -41.37 4.38 22.04
N ASP A 15 -41.00 5.32 21.16
CA ASP A 15 -40.50 5.01 19.83
C ASP A 15 -39.27 4.09 19.91
N GLU A 16 -39.35 2.93 19.25
CA GLU A 16 -38.31 1.91 19.27
C GLU A 16 -37.01 2.36 18.59
N HIS A 17 -37.09 3.23 17.58
CA HIS A 17 -35.94 3.75 16.86
C HIS A 17 -35.23 4.82 17.68
N TYR A 18 -35.96 5.66 18.41
CA TYR A 18 -35.38 6.61 19.37
C TYR A 18 -34.56 5.87 20.41
N LEU A 19 -35.14 4.83 21.02
CA LEU A 19 -34.42 4.00 21.99
C LEU A 19 -33.20 3.31 21.36
N ALA A 20 -33.35 2.74 20.15
CA ALA A 20 -32.23 2.13 19.44
C ALA A 20 -31.09 3.11 19.15
N TYR A 21 -31.39 4.38 18.83
CA TYR A 21 -30.39 5.42 18.63
C TYR A 21 -29.74 5.87 19.94
N PHE A 22 -30.50 6.01 21.02
CA PHE A 22 -29.94 6.31 22.34
C PHE A 22 -28.94 5.24 22.79
N LEU A 23 -29.24 3.96 22.57
CA LEU A 23 -28.33 2.84 22.90
C LEU A 23 -27.04 2.80 22.07
N LYS A 24 -26.92 3.63 21.03
CA LYS A 24 -25.68 3.83 20.26
C LYS A 24 -24.92 5.08 20.69
N SER A 25 -25.51 5.92 21.54
CA SER A 25 -24.93 7.20 21.94
C SER A 25 -23.74 7.02 22.89
N PRO A 26 -22.79 7.99 22.92
CA PRO A 26 -21.72 8.00 23.91
C PRO A 26 -22.24 8.01 25.35
N SER A 27 -23.36 8.67 25.63
CA SER A 27 -23.95 8.74 26.99
C SER A 27 -24.39 7.36 27.50
N TYR A 28 -24.97 6.53 26.64
CA TYR A 28 -25.26 5.14 26.96
C TYR A 28 -23.96 4.35 27.23
N TRP A 29 -22.98 4.45 26.32
CA TRP A 29 -21.72 3.70 26.45
C TRP A 29 -20.91 4.12 27.67
N GLY A 30 -20.89 5.41 28.02
CA GLY A 30 -20.29 5.92 29.26
C GLY A 30 -20.92 5.29 30.50
N SER A 31 -22.26 5.24 30.54
CA SER A 31 -23.02 4.61 31.64
C SER A 31 -22.76 3.10 31.76
N ILE A 32 -22.49 2.43 30.63
CA ILE A 32 -22.12 1.01 30.58
C ILE A 32 -20.67 0.79 31.01
N SER A 33 -19.74 1.62 30.55
CA SER A 33 -18.29 1.44 30.78
C SER A 33 -17.86 1.82 32.19
N GLU A 34 -18.40 2.89 32.78
CA GLU A 34 -18.09 3.30 34.16
C GLU A 34 -18.52 2.24 35.19
N LYS A 35 -19.57 1.49 34.88
CA LYS A 35 -20.09 0.38 35.72
C LYS A 35 -19.43 -0.96 35.44
N SER A 36 -18.29 -0.97 34.73
CA SER A 36 -17.50 -2.16 34.37
C SER A 36 -16.08 -2.07 34.94
N LEU A 37 -15.96 -2.02 36.26
CA LEU A 37 -14.67 -2.14 36.96
C LEU A 37 -14.22 -3.61 36.97
N GLY A 38 -13.42 -4.03 35.99
CA GLY A 38 -12.78 -5.36 35.99
C GLY A 38 -12.07 -5.74 34.69
N ILE A 39 -11.06 -6.63 34.79
CA ILE A 39 -10.22 -7.17 33.70
C ILE A 39 -10.97 -8.26 32.86
N ALA A 40 -12.19 -8.64 33.26
CA ALA A 40 -12.99 -9.64 32.56
C ALA A 40 -13.79 -9.06 31.38
N ILE A 41 -14.10 -9.90 30.38
CA ILE A 41 -14.89 -9.56 29.18
C ILE A 41 -16.12 -8.71 29.57
N PRO A 42 -16.31 -7.50 28.98
CA PRO A 42 -17.41 -6.63 29.36
C PRO A 42 -18.74 -7.32 29.04
N ASN A 43 -19.51 -7.61 30.08
CA ASN A 43 -20.85 -8.19 29.97
C ASN A 43 -21.87 -7.25 30.61
N VAL A 44 -22.98 -7.03 29.91
CA VAL A 44 -24.10 -6.20 30.35
C VAL A 44 -25.27 -7.12 30.65
N ASN A 45 -25.67 -7.18 31.92
CA ASN A 45 -26.81 -7.98 32.37
C ASN A 45 -28.09 -7.13 32.50
N ALA A 46 -29.24 -7.80 32.62
CA ALA A 46 -30.54 -7.14 32.72
C ALA A 46 -30.65 -6.18 33.92
N SER A 47 -30.01 -6.49 35.06
CA SER A 47 -30.02 -5.64 36.25
C SER A 47 -29.28 -4.32 36.00
N LYS A 48 -28.15 -4.35 35.27
CA LYS A 48 -27.42 -3.13 34.88
C LYS A 48 -28.23 -2.29 33.89
N LEU A 49 -28.87 -2.92 32.90
CA LEU A 49 -29.71 -2.21 31.92
C LEU A 49 -30.88 -1.47 32.58
N LYS A 50 -31.52 -2.07 33.59
CA LYS A 50 -32.62 -1.45 34.35
C LYS A 50 -32.24 -0.15 35.05
N GLN A 51 -30.95 0.06 35.31
CA GLN A 51 -30.42 1.23 36.04
C GLN A 51 -29.79 2.26 35.12
N ILE A 52 -29.99 2.15 33.80
CA ILE A 52 -29.51 3.14 32.85
C ILE A 52 -30.49 4.31 32.83
N THR A 53 -29.95 5.50 33.07
CA THR A 53 -30.71 6.74 32.94
C THR A 53 -30.87 7.07 31.47
N ILE A 54 -32.11 7.26 31.03
CA ILE A 54 -32.45 7.62 29.66
C ILE A 54 -33.30 8.90 29.64
N PRO A 55 -32.98 9.89 28.79
CA PRO A 55 -33.88 11.02 28.56
C PRO A 55 -35.10 10.57 27.74
N ILE A 56 -36.30 10.87 28.21
CA ILE A 56 -37.56 10.50 27.55
C ILE A 56 -38.33 11.76 27.18
N PRO A 57 -38.22 12.25 25.93
CA PRO A 57 -39.06 13.34 25.45
C PRO A 57 -40.48 12.82 25.11
N PRO A 58 -41.48 13.70 24.90
CA PRO A 58 -42.80 13.30 24.42
C PRO A 58 -42.74 12.54 23.09
N LEU A 59 -43.70 11.63 22.83
CA LEU A 59 -43.73 10.80 21.60
C LEU A 59 -43.56 11.59 20.29
N PRO A 60 -44.24 12.74 20.07
CA PRO A 60 -44.03 13.52 18.85
C PRO A 60 -42.59 14.03 18.69
N GLU A 61 -41.93 14.38 19.80
CA GLU A 61 -40.54 14.83 19.79
C GLU A 61 -39.58 13.66 19.54
N GLN A 62 -39.86 12.47 20.08
CA GLN A 62 -39.09 11.25 19.75
C GLN A 62 -39.11 10.97 18.25
N HIS A 63 -40.29 11.00 17.62
CA HIS A 63 -40.41 10.82 16.17
C HIS A 63 -39.63 11.88 15.40
N HIS A 64 -39.66 13.14 15.87
CA HIS A 64 -38.93 14.23 15.23
C HIS A 64 -37.41 14.07 15.35
N ILE A 65 -36.91 13.64 16.52
CA ILE A 65 -35.51 13.32 16.75
C ILE A 65 -35.07 12.19 15.80
N VAL A 66 -35.84 11.11 15.72
CA VAL A 66 -35.57 9.98 14.82
C VAL A 66 -35.52 10.45 13.37
N ALA A 67 -36.54 11.20 12.91
CA ALA A 67 -36.57 11.73 11.56
C ALA A 67 -35.34 12.58 11.24
N LYS A 68 -34.87 13.40 12.20
CA LYS A 68 -33.68 14.22 12.01
C LYS A 68 -32.40 13.40 11.97
N ILE A 69 -32.28 12.38 12.81
CA ILE A 69 -31.14 11.45 12.78
C ILE A 69 -31.07 10.73 11.43
N GLU A 70 -32.19 10.17 10.96
CA GLU A 70 -32.27 9.47 9.67
C GLU A 70 -31.92 10.38 8.48
N GLU A 71 -32.43 11.62 8.48
CA GLU A 71 -32.09 12.63 7.47
C GLU A 71 -30.57 12.89 7.43
N LEU A 72 -29.93 13.07 8.59
CA LEU A 72 -28.50 13.34 8.70
C LEU A 72 -27.67 12.11 8.33
N PHE A 73 -28.06 10.91 8.76
CA PHE A 73 -27.37 9.67 8.43
C PHE A 73 -27.46 9.36 6.93
N THR A 74 -28.60 9.62 6.31
CA THR A 74 -28.76 9.52 4.84
C THR A 74 -27.77 10.44 4.11
N LYS A 75 -27.57 11.67 4.60
CA LYS A 75 -26.58 12.60 4.03
C LYS A 75 -25.14 12.11 4.22
N LEU A 76 -24.82 11.56 5.40
CA LEU A 76 -23.50 10.98 5.66
C LEU A 76 -23.22 9.80 4.73
N ASP A 77 -24.18 8.88 4.57
CA ASP A 77 -24.05 7.72 3.69
C ASP A 77 -23.87 8.13 2.23
N ALA A 78 -24.60 9.16 1.77
CA ALA A 78 -24.40 9.73 0.44
C ALA A 78 -22.98 10.29 0.27
N GLY A 79 -22.47 11.00 1.28
CA GLY A 79 -21.09 11.52 1.30
C GLY A 79 -20.03 10.42 1.21
N VAL A 80 -20.18 9.35 1.99
CA VAL A 80 -19.29 8.17 1.95
C VAL A 80 -19.31 7.51 0.57
N LYS A 81 -20.50 7.36 -0.05
CA LYS A 81 -20.63 6.82 -1.42
C LYS A 81 -19.89 7.67 -2.44
N VAL A 82 -20.02 9.01 -2.38
CA VAL A 82 -19.29 9.93 -3.27
C VAL A 82 -17.78 9.79 -3.08
N LEU A 83 -17.29 9.77 -1.84
CA LEU A 83 -15.87 9.62 -1.55
C LEU A 83 -15.30 8.32 -2.12
N ASN A 84 -16.02 7.21 -1.96
CA ASN A 84 -15.62 5.91 -2.53
C ASN A 84 -15.59 5.93 -4.06
N LYS A 85 -16.56 6.61 -4.70
CA LYS A 85 -16.57 6.81 -6.15
C LYS A 85 -15.34 7.59 -6.62
N VAL A 86 -15.00 8.69 -5.96
CA VAL A 86 -13.81 9.51 -6.28
C VAL A 86 -12.52 8.69 -6.14
N LYS A 87 -12.37 7.92 -5.05
CA LYS A 87 -11.22 7.01 -4.86
C LYS A 87 -11.06 6.03 -6.03
N SER A 88 -12.17 5.45 -6.50
CA SER A 88 -12.16 4.52 -7.64
C SER A 88 -11.80 5.21 -8.98
N GLN A 89 -12.28 6.44 -9.19
CA GLN A 89 -11.96 7.24 -10.38
C GLN A 89 -10.49 7.63 -10.40
N LEU A 90 -9.93 8.04 -9.27
CA LEU A 90 -8.51 8.38 -9.15
C LEU A 90 -7.61 7.19 -9.51
N LYS A 91 -7.99 5.97 -9.06
CA LYS A 91 -7.27 4.74 -9.43
C LYS A 91 -7.25 4.51 -10.94
N ARG A 92 -8.41 4.63 -11.60
CA ARG A 92 -8.53 4.48 -13.06
C ARG A 92 -7.76 5.56 -13.82
N TYR A 93 -7.82 6.81 -13.35
CA TYR A 93 -7.09 7.92 -13.94
C TYR A 93 -5.57 7.67 -13.88
N ARG A 94 -5.04 7.26 -12.72
CA ARG A 94 -3.62 6.88 -12.60
C ARG A 94 -3.21 5.78 -13.58
N GLN A 95 -4.03 4.75 -13.74
CA GLN A 95 -3.77 3.68 -14.70
C GLN A 95 -3.78 4.19 -16.15
N ALA A 96 -4.72 5.07 -16.51
CA ALA A 96 -4.78 5.67 -17.84
C ALA A 96 -3.57 6.56 -18.12
N VAL A 97 -3.13 7.38 -17.16
CA VAL A 97 -1.93 8.21 -17.27
C VAL A 97 -0.69 7.34 -17.48
N LEU A 98 -0.50 6.28 -16.69
CA LEU A 98 0.63 5.36 -16.86
C LEU A 98 0.59 4.66 -18.23
N LYS A 99 -0.60 4.20 -18.66
CA LYS A 99 -0.77 3.62 -19.99
C LYS A 99 -0.34 4.60 -21.08
N HIS A 100 -0.83 5.84 -21.04
CA HIS A 100 -0.44 6.87 -22.00
C HIS A 100 1.06 7.21 -21.93
N ALA A 101 1.68 7.14 -20.74
CA ALA A 101 3.12 7.37 -20.59
C ALA A 101 3.93 6.31 -21.35
N PHE A 102 3.60 5.03 -21.17
CA PHE A 102 4.33 3.91 -21.77
C PHE A 102 3.92 3.58 -23.22
N GLU A 103 2.79 4.11 -23.70
CA GLU A 103 2.48 4.20 -25.14
C GLU A 103 3.13 5.43 -25.80
N GLY A 104 3.82 6.27 -25.02
CA GLY A 104 4.52 7.46 -25.51
C GLY A 104 3.62 8.65 -25.84
N LYS A 105 2.32 8.60 -25.55
CA LYS A 105 1.38 9.72 -25.79
C LYS A 105 1.69 10.95 -24.96
N LEU A 106 2.17 10.77 -23.72
CA LEU A 106 2.48 11.91 -22.84
C LEU A 106 3.68 12.74 -23.28
N THR A 107 4.60 12.16 -24.06
CA THR A 107 5.82 12.83 -24.52
C THR A 107 5.85 13.01 -26.03
N GLU A 108 4.72 12.84 -26.71
CA GLU A 108 4.62 12.91 -28.17
C GLU A 108 5.04 14.29 -28.71
N GLU A 109 4.42 15.37 -28.22
CA GLU A 109 4.77 16.74 -28.61
C GLU A 109 6.22 17.08 -28.31
N TRP A 110 6.71 16.67 -27.12
CA TRP A 110 8.10 16.89 -26.73
C TRP A 110 9.08 16.16 -27.67
N ARG A 111 8.79 14.92 -28.06
CA ARG A 111 9.63 14.15 -28.99
C ARG A 111 9.67 14.75 -30.39
N GLU A 112 8.56 15.27 -30.89
CA GLU A 112 8.55 15.94 -32.20
C GLU A 112 9.31 17.27 -32.16
N ALA A 113 9.22 18.02 -31.05
CA ALA A 113 9.96 19.27 -30.88
C ALA A 113 11.50 19.06 -30.79
N HIS A 114 11.96 17.91 -30.28
CA HIS A 114 13.39 17.59 -30.10
C HIS A 114 13.90 16.55 -31.12
N LYS A 115 13.26 16.50 -32.29
CA LYS A 115 13.57 15.52 -33.33
C LYS A 115 14.98 15.75 -33.88
N GLY A 116 15.82 14.73 -33.76
CA GLY A 116 17.22 14.78 -34.17
C GLY A 116 18.20 15.06 -33.03
N GLU A 117 17.72 15.54 -31.88
CA GLU A 117 18.53 15.72 -30.66
C GLU A 117 18.48 14.47 -29.76
N ILE A 118 17.42 13.67 -29.89
CA ILE A 118 17.18 12.48 -29.07
C ILE A 118 17.96 11.29 -29.63
N GLU A 119 18.82 10.68 -28.82
CA GLU A 119 19.44 9.41 -29.16
C GLU A 119 18.37 8.28 -29.24
N PRO A 120 18.38 7.45 -30.29
CA PRO A 120 17.47 6.31 -30.37
C PRO A 120 17.77 5.27 -29.27
N ALA A 121 16.74 4.58 -28.78
CA ALA A 121 16.89 3.53 -27.77
C ALA A 121 17.82 2.39 -28.22
N SER A 122 17.97 2.16 -29.54
CA SER A 122 18.94 1.20 -30.09
C SER A 122 20.37 1.51 -29.67
N VAL A 123 20.76 2.79 -29.67
CA VAL A 123 22.11 3.23 -29.29
C VAL A 123 22.35 3.01 -27.80
N LEU A 124 21.38 3.38 -26.96
CA LEU A 124 21.42 3.14 -25.53
C LEU A 124 21.52 1.63 -25.21
N LEU A 125 20.70 0.80 -25.86
CA LEU A 125 20.72 -0.66 -25.65
C LEU A 125 22.04 -1.29 -26.08
N GLU A 126 22.66 -0.84 -27.18
CA GLU A 126 23.99 -1.33 -27.56
C GLU A 126 25.07 -0.94 -26.54
N ARG A 127 24.97 0.25 -25.94
CA ARG A 127 25.86 0.67 -24.84
C ARG A 127 25.71 -0.23 -23.62
N ILE A 128 24.47 -0.48 -23.20
CA ILE A 128 24.15 -1.37 -22.09
C ILE A 128 24.66 -2.80 -22.37
N LYS A 129 24.46 -3.34 -23.57
CA LYS A 129 24.97 -4.66 -23.96
C LYS A 129 26.50 -4.74 -23.87
N LYS A 130 27.22 -3.69 -24.28
CA LYS A 130 28.69 -3.63 -24.17
C LYS A 130 29.13 -3.66 -22.70
N GLU A 131 28.52 -2.85 -21.85
CA GLU A 131 28.81 -2.84 -20.40
C GLU A 131 28.48 -4.18 -19.74
N ARG A 132 27.36 -4.79 -20.11
CA ARG A 132 26.96 -6.13 -19.64
C ARG A 132 27.98 -7.20 -20.02
N LYS A 133 28.43 -7.23 -21.28
CA LYS A 133 29.49 -8.15 -21.74
C LYS A 133 30.80 -7.92 -20.99
N LYS A 134 31.18 -6.67 -20.79
CA LYS A 134 32.40 -6.29 -20.07
C LYS A 134 32.38 -6.74 -18.61
N LYS A 135 31.28 -6.52 -17.89
CA LYS A 135 31.13 -6.95 -16.48
C LYS A 135 31.01 -8.46 -16.33
N ALA A 136 30.26 -9.13 -17.22
CA ALA A 136 30.03 -10.58 -17.12
C ALA A 136 31.26 -11.42 -17.54
N GLY A 137 32.10 -10.88 -18.44
CA GLY A 137 33.30 -11.59 -18.92
C GLY A 137 32.96 -12.98 -19.47
N TRP A 138 33.60 -14.02 -18.91
CA TRP A 138 33.41 -15.41 -19.31
C TRP A 138 32.03 -15.97 -18.92
N GLU A 139 31.34 -15.37 -17.94
CA GLU A 139 30.00 -15.79 -17.50
C GLU A 139 28.87 -15.19 -18.35
N TYR A 140 29.21 -14.43 -19.41
CA TYR A 140 28.21 -13.81 -20.27
C TYR A 140 27.30 -14.85 -20.92
N LYS A 141 26.01 -14.80 -20.57
CA LYS A 141 24.96 -15.62 -21.16
C LYS A 141 24.04 -14.74 -22.01
N LYS A 142 23.94 -15.04 -23.30
CA LYS A 142 22.93 -14.44 -24.17
C LYS A 142 21.55 -14.86 -23.65
N LEU A 143 20.66 -13.89 -23.45
CA LEU A 143 19.29 -14.19 -23.04
C LEU A 143 18.47 -14.66 -24.24
N LEU A 144 17.33 -15.30 -23.95
CA LEU A 144 16.41 -15.76 -24.98
C LEU A 144 15.93 -14.58 -25.84
N PRO A 145 15.65 -14.82 -27.14
CA PRO A 145 15.05 -13.81 -27.99
C PRO A 145 13.74 -13.31 -27.39
N LEU A 146 13.50 -12.01 -27.50
CA LEU A 146 12.24 -11.41 -27.11
C LEU A 146 11.14 -11.88 -28.06
N ASP A 147 10.05 -12.43 -27.52
CA ASP A 147 8.81 -12.63 -28.27
C ASP A 147 8.05 -11.30 -28.34
N MET A 148 7.77 -10.83 -29.55
CA MET A 148 7.09 -9.56 -29.82
C MET A 148 5.68 -9.74 -30.39
N SER A 149 5.19 -10.99 -30.50
CA SER A 149 3.96 -11.31 -31.23
C SER A 149 2.72 -10.58 -30.68
N ASP A 150 2.65 -10.40 -29.36
CA ASP A 150 1.53 -9.76 -28.66
C ASP A 150 1.85 -8.35 -28.14
N LEU A 151 2.97 -7.75 -28.55
CA LEU A 151 3.39 -6.44 -28.06
C LEU A 151 2.82 -5.31 -28.93
N PRO A 152 2.35 -4.20 -28.32
CA PRO A 152 1.86 -3.07 -29.08
C PRO A 152 2.99 -2.35 -29.82
N GLU A 153 2.61 -1.61 -30.86
CA GLU A 153 3.53 -0.71 -31.55
C GLU A 153 4.07 0.36 -30.61
N LEU A 154 5.35 0.68 -30.77
CA LEU A 154 6.04 1.70 -29.99
C LEU A 154 6.25 2.97 -30.83
N PRO A 155 6.39 4.14 -30.17
CA PRO A 155 6.84 5.35 -30.84
C PRO A 155 8.17 5.16 -31.57
N LYS A 156 8.37 5.95 -32.63
CA LYS A 156 9.64 5.95 -33.37
C LYS A 156 10.83 6.20 -32.43
N GLY A 157 11.85 5.35 -32.55
CA GLY A 157 13.07 5.42 -31.73
C GLY A 157 13.01 4.65 -30.42
N TRP A 158 11.84 4.14 -30.01
CA TRP A 158 11.71 3.24 -28.86
C TRP A 158 11.98 1.79 -29.28
N MET A 159 12.39 0.96 -28.32
CA MET A 159 12.64 -0.46 -28.55
C MET A 159 12.16 -1.29 -27.36
N TRP A 160 11.57 -2.43 -27.66
CA TRP A 160 11.36 -3.45 -26.64
C TRP A 160 12.68 -4.12 -26.25
N THR A 161 12.81 -4.42 -24.97
CA THR A 161 13.91 -5.20 -24.39
C THR A 161 13.39 -5.95 -23.17
N ILE A 162 14.16 -6.90 -22.66
CA ILE A 162 13.84 -7.60 -21.41
C ILE A 162 14.62 -6.98 -20.25
N LEU A 163 14.03 -6.99 -19.07
CA LEU A 163 14.64 -6.40 -17.87
C LEU A 163 16.04 -6.97 -17.58
N GLY A 164 16.26 -8.25 -17.88
CA GLY A 164 17.57 -8.91 -17.70
C GLY A 164 18.69 -8.38 -18.61
N GLU A 165 18.37 -7.76 -19.74
CA GLU A 165 19.39 -7.12 -20.60
C GLU A 165 19.89 -5.81 -19.98
N ILE A 166 19.05 -5.13 -19.20
CA ILE A 166 19.37 -3.82 -18.61
C ILE A 166 19.74 -3.89 -17.12
N SER A 167 19.55 -5.05 -16.48
CA SER A 167 19.86 -5.25 -15.06
C SER A 167 21.30 -5.74 -14.88
N GLU A 168 22.10 -4.96 -14.14
CA GLU A 168 23.40 -5.38 -13.63
C GLU A 168 23.26 -6.49 -12.59
N SER A 169 22.32 -6.34 -11.66
CA SER A 169 22.07 -7.37 -10.65
C SER A 169 20.60 -7.42 -10.28
N MET A 170 20.10 -8.64 -10.12
CA MET A 170 18.78 -8.91 -9.54
C MET A 170 18.97 -9.85 -8.36
N LYS A 171 18.80 -9.35 -7.14
CA LYS A 171 19.16 -10.09 -5.92
C LYS A 171 18.07 -10.05 -4.88
N ASN A 172 17.72 -11.22 -4.34
CA ASN A 172 16.79 -11.32 -3.23
C ASN A 172 17.40 -10.75 -1.96
N GLY A 173 16.57 -10.18 -1.09
CA GLY A 173 17.04 -9.65 0.18
C GLY A 173 17.49 -10.74 1.15
N ILE A 174 18.10 -10.29 2.24
CA ILE A 174 18.62 -11.16 3.28
C ILE A 174 17.48 -11.68 4.16
N TYR A 175 17.55 -12.96 4.52
CA TYR A 175 16.68 -13.56 5.55
C TYR A 175 17.47 -13.74 6.84
N ARG A 176 16.95 -13.21 7.96
CA ARG A 176 17.49 -13.48 9.29
C ARG A 176 16.36 -13.76 10.29
N PRO A 177 16.55 -14.69 11.26
CA PRO A 177 15.60 -14.90 12.35
C PRO A 177 15.47 -13.67 13.27
N ARG A 178 14.38 -13.62 14.06
CA ARG A 178 14.07 -12.49 14.97
C ARG A 178 15.21 -12.07 15.89
N LYS A 179 16.06 -13.01 16.35
CA LYS A 179 17.20 -12.74 17.25
C LYS A 179 18.24 -11.76 16.68
N PHE A 180 18.28 -11.58 15.36
CA PHE A 180 19.19 -10.64 14.71
C PHE A 180 18.62 -9.22 14.64
N TYR A 181 17.34 -9.04 14.96
CA TYR A 181 16.70 -7.74 14.99
C TYR A 181 16.82 -7.12 16.38
N GLY A 182 17.14 -5.84 16.42
CA GLY A 182 17.27 -5.07 17.65
C GLY A 182 17.10 -3.57 17.41
N ASP A 183 17.39 -2.78 18.44
CA ASP A 183 17.31 -1.31 18.39
C ASP A 183 18.55 -0.67 17.74
N THR A 184 19.61 -1.46 17.56
CA THR A 184 20.89 -1.06 16.94
C THR A 184 21.17 -1.91 15.70
N GLY A 185 22.19 -1.51 14.92
CA GLY A 185 22.61 -2.21 13.70
C GLY A 185 22.17 -1.52 12.42
N THR A 186 22.20 -2.25 11.32
CA THR A 186 21.95 -1.73 9.96
C THR A 186 20.45 -1.65 9.67
N ALA A 187 19.99 -0.54 9.12
CA ALA A 187 18.60 -0.36 8.73
C ALA A 187 18.19 -1.42 7.68
N CYS A 188 16.99 -1.99 7.85
CA CYS A 188 16.45 -3.03 6.98
C CYS A 188 15.09 -2.62 6.42
N LEU A 189 15.05 -2.42 5.10
CA LEU A 189 13.81 -2.16 4.37
C LEU A 189 12.98 -3.43 4.23
N ARG A 190 11.72 -3.34 4.65
CA ARG A 190 10.71 -4.39 4.53
C ARG A 190 9.67 -4.00 3.50
N MET A 191 8.81 -4.94 3.13
CA MET A 191 7.75 -4.73 2.13
C MET A 191 6.82 -3.54 2.44
N TYR A 192 6.64 -3.19 3.71
CA TYR A 192 5.80 -2.06 4.14
C TYR A 192 6.45 -0.70 3.93
N ASN A 193 7.77 -0.65 3.69
CA ASN A 193 8.49 0.58 3.42
C ASN A 193 8.42 1.02 1.95
N ILE A 194 7.62 0.35 1.12
CA ILE A 194 7.45 0.64 -0.30
C ILE A 194 6.03 1.13 -0.52
N GLU A 195 5.88 2.40 -0.89
CA GLU A 195 4.57 2.99 -1.15
C GLU A 195 4.62 3.95 -2.34
N ASN A 196 3.72 3.74 -3.31
CA ASN A 196 3.51 4.63 -4.46
C ASN A 196 4.80 5.02 -5.24
N GLY A 197 5.78 4.12 -5.35
CA GLY A 197 7.04 4.40 -6.05
C GLY A 197 8.16 4.96 -5.18
N SER A 198 7.91 5.15 -3.87
CA SER A 198 8.85 5.78 -2.95
C SER A 198 9.12 4.91 -1.72
N ILE A 199 10.27 5.17 -1.09
CA ILE A 199 10.63 4.56 0.19
C ILE A 199 10.01 5.37 1.33
N VAL A 200 9.24 4.70 2.17
CA VAL A 200 8.65 5.26 3.39
C VAL A 200 9.51 4.88 4.58
N TRP A 201 10.20 5.88 5.14
CA TRP A 201 11.16 5.69 6.23
C TRP A 201 10.51 5.73 7.62
N THR A 202 9.60 4.78 7.87
CA THR A 202 8.87 4.63 9.15
C THR A 202 8.92 3.19 9.65
N ASP A 203 8.93 2.97 10.97
CA ASP A 203 9.08 1.64 11.60
C ASP A 203 10.22 0.82 10.97
N ILE A 204 11.36 1.47 10.76
CA ILE A 204 12.55 0.84 10.20
C ILE A 204 13.13 -0.08 11.27
N LYS A 205 13.21 -1.36 10.94
CA LYS A 205 13.85 -2.35 11.81
C LYS A 205 15.35 -2.36 11.52
N ARG A 206 16.14 -2.61 12.56
CA ARG A 206 17.59 -2.75 12.43
C ARG A 206 17.99 -4.20 12.62
N MET A 207 18.97 -4.63 11.85
CA MET A 207 19.55 -5.97 11.90
C MET A 207 21.03 -5.89 12.23
N ASN A 208 21.48 -6.73 13.15
CA ASN A 208 22.90 -6.95 13.41
C ASN A 208 23.41 -7.91 12.34
N LEU A 209 24.26 -7.38 11.45
CA LEU A 209 24.81 -8.08 10.29
C LEU A 209 26.33 -7.95 10.29
N THR A 210 27.01 -8.88 9.64
CA THR A 210 28.45 -8.76 9.40
C THR A 210 28.74 -7.72 8.32
N SER A 211 29.98 -7.22 8.27
CA SER A 211 30.39 -6.27 7.25
C SER A 211 30.24 -6.82 5.83
N GLU A 212 30.47 -8.12 5.64
CA GLU A 212 30.32 -8.81 4.35
C GLU A 212 28.84 -8.86 3.92
N GLU A 213 27.93 -9.17 4.86
CA GLU A 213 26.50 -9.16 4.60
C GLU A 213 26.00 -7.75 4.25
N ILE A 214 26.49 -6.73 4.95
CA ILE A 214 26.14 -5.35 4.64
C ILE A 214 26.63 -5.00 3.23
N GLU A 215 27.88 -5.33 2.88
CA GLU A 215 28.42 -5.05 1.56
C GLU A 215 27.65 -5.76 0.43
N GLU A 216 27.23 -7.00 0.67
CA GLU A 216 26.50 -7.82 -0.29
C GLU A 216 25.06 -7.31 -0.53
N TYR A 217 24.38 -6.89 0.54
CA TYR A 217 22.95 -6.53 0.52
C TYR A 217 22.67 -5.04 0.65
N LYS A 218 23.70 -4.17 0.72
CA LYS A 218 23.48 -2.73 0.76
C LYS A 218 22.77 -2.25 -0.49
N LEU A 219 21.88 -1.29 -0.26
CA LEU A 219 21.22 -0.52 -1.29
C LEU A 219 22.05 0.72 -1.60
N GLN A 220 22.06 1.09 -2.86
CA GLN A 220 22.69 2.28 -3.40
C GLN A 220 21.61 3.20 -3.98
N PRO A 221 21.84 4.52 -4.00
CA PRO A 221 20.97 5.42 -4.74
C PRO A 221 20.81 4.94 -6.19
N GLY A 222 19.58 4.98 -6.70
CA GLY A 222 19.24 4.48 -8.04
C GLY A 222 18.86 2.99 -8.10
N ASP A 223 19.15 2.19 -7.07
CA ASP A 223 18.61 0.84 -6.98
C ASP A 223 17.08 0.86 -6.98
N ILE A 224 16.45 -0.17 -7.55
CA ILE A 224 15.00 -0.36 -7.50
C ILE A 224 14.71 -1.55 -6.60
N ILE A 225 13.91 -1.35 -5.56
CA ILE A 225 13.42 -2.43 -4.69
C ILE A 225 12.01 -2.81 -5.13
N VAL A 226 11.76 -4.10 -5.30
CA VAL A 226 10.46 -4.65 -5.67
C VAL A 226 10.01 -5.69 -4.64
N ASN A 227 8.80 -5.56 -4.13
CA ASN A 227 8.21 -6.59 -3.28
C ASN A 227 7.80 -7.80 -4.13
N ARG A 228 8.23 -9.00 -3.72
CA ARG A 228 8.04 -10.23 -4.51
C ARG A 228 6.99 -11.18 -3.96
N VAL A 229 6.61 -11.06 -2.70
CA VAL A 229 5.72 -12.02 -2.00
C VAL A 229 4.78 -11.29 -1.05
N ASN A 230 3.68 -11.98 -0.68
CA ASN A 230 2.61 -11.63 0.28
C ASN A 230 1.24 -11.59 -0.43
N SER A 231 0.52 -10.47 -0.39
CA SER A 231 -0.82 -10.35 -0.99
C SER A 231 -0.75 -9.78 -2.40
N ARG A 232 -1.81 -9.99 -3.20
CA ARG A 232 -1.96 -9.41 -4.54
C ARG A 232 -1.81 -7.88 -4.57
N GLU A 233 -2.10 -7.23 -3.44
CA GLU A 233 -2.01 -5.78 -3.29
C GLU A 233 -0.60 -5.28 -2.95
N LEU A 234 0.26 -6.15 -2.42
CA LEU A 234 1.64 -5.83 -2.03
C LEU A 234 2.66 -6.30 -3.07
N VAL A 235 2.46 -7.49 -3.65
CA VAL A 235 3.33 -8.05 -4.67
C VAL A 235 3.43 -7.12 -5.88
N GLY A 236 4.66 -6.88 -6.34
CA GLY A 236 4.96 -6.02 -7.48
C GLY A 236 5.09 -4.53 -7.14
N LYS A 237 4.83 -4.11 -5.90
CA LYS A 237 5.15 -2.74 -5.46
C LYS A 237 6.65 -2.51 -5.64
N ALA A 238 7.00 -1.37 -6.24
CA ALA A 238 8.38 -0.99 -6.50
C ALA A 238 8.66 0.43 -6.01
N ALA A 239 9.91 0.72 -5.69
CA ALA A 239 10.40 2.06 -5.40
C ALA A 239 11.88 2.20 -5.75
N VAL A 240 12.27 3.43 -6.10
CA VAL A 240 13.68 3.80 -6.32
C VAL A 240 14.29 4.21 -4.97
N ILE A 241 15.51 3.75 -4.72
CA ILE A 241 16.29 4.16 -3.56
C ILE A 241 16.79 5.59 -3.77
N PRO A 242 16.41 6.55 -2.91
CA PRO A 242 16.79 7.95 -3.06
C PRO A 242 18.25 8.21 -2.66
N VAL A 243 18.79 9.31 -3.15
CA VAL A 243 20.07 9.87 -2.68
C VAL A 243 19.91 10.34 -1.23
N GLY A 244 20.96 10.14 -0.42
CA GLY A 244 21.00 10.61 0.97
C GLY A 244 20.29 9.71 1.98
N LEU A 245 19.79 8.54 1.56
CA LEU A 245 19.27 7.54 2.49
C LEU A 245 20.41 6.95 3.35
N GLU A 246 20.12 6.69 4.62
CA GLU A 246 21.03 5.93 5.49
C GLU A 246 21.37 4.58 4.83
N THR A 247 22.62 4.12 4.99
CA THR A 247 23.04 2.77 4.57
C THR A 247 22.07 1.73 5.10
N CYS A 248 21.41 1.03 4.19
CA CYS A 248 20.40 0.04 4.52
C CYS A 248 20.48 -1.19 3.62
N VAL A 249 19.98 -2.29 4.16
CA VAL A 249 19.76 -3.55 3.46
C VAL A 249 18.25 -3.79 3.30
N TYR A 250 17.86 -4.93 2.75
CA TYR A 250 16.47 -5.26 2.49
C TYR A 250 16.16 -6.73 2.80
N GLU A 251 14.94 -6.98 3.27
CA GLU A 251 14.46 -8.31 3.65
C GLU A 251 14.23 -9.21 2.42
N SER A 252 14.34 -10.53 2.59
CA SER A 252 14.12 -11.56 1.56
C SER A 252 12.78 -11.53 0.83
N LYS A 253 11.79 -10.82 1.37
CA LYS A 253 10.50 -10.56 0.71
C LYS A 253 10.58 -9.51 -0.40
N ASN A 254 11.73 -8.87 -0.55
CA ASN A 254 12.03 -7.89 -1.59
C ASN A 254 13.16 -8.41 -2.49
N ILE A 255 13.20 -7.91 -3.73
CA ILE A 255 14.29 -8.11 -4.68
C ILE A 255 14.83 -6.74 -5.09
N ARG A 256 16.14 -6.58 -5.11
CA ARG A 256 16.83 -5.41 -5.64
C ARG A 256 17.10 -5.63 -7.12
N LEU A 257 16.77 -4.63 -7.94
CA LEU A 257 17.18 -4.48 -9.32
C LEU A 257 18.20 -3.33 -9.35
N ARG A 258 19.42 -3.61 -9.78
CA ARG A 258 20.44 -2.60 -10.10
C ARG A 258 20.60 -2.58 -11.60
N LEU A 259 20.56 -1.41 -12.22
CA LEU A 259 20.65 -1.25 -13.67
C LEU A 259 22.09 -0.93 -14.11
N TYR A 260 22.43 -1.26 -15.36
CA TYR A 260 23.67 -0.76 -15.96
C TYR A 260 23.54 0.72 -16.31
N GLY A 261 24.54 1.53 -15.95
CA GLY A 261 24.60 2.97 -16.26
C GLY A 261 25.13 3.79 -15.08
N GLU A 262 25.36 5.08 -15.30
CA GLU A 262 25.69 6.02 -14.22
C GLU A 262 24.41 6.42 -13.47
N HIS A 263 24.47 6.37 -12.14
CA HIS A 263 23.45 6.87 -11.22
C HIS A 263 23.95 8.15 -10.56
#